data_AF-A0A968F7G7-F1
#
_entry.id   AF-A0A968F7G7-F1
#
_cell.length_a   1.000
_cell.length_b   1.000
_cell.length_c   1.000
_cell.angle_alpha   90.00
_cell.angle_beta   90.00
_cell.angle_gamma   90.00
#
_symmetry.space_group_name_H-M   'P 1'
#
loop_
_entity.id
_entity.type
_entity.pdbx_description
1 polymer ?
#
loop_
_entity_poly.entity_id
_entity_poly.type
_entity_poly.pdbx_seq_one_letter_code
_entity_poly.pdbx_strand_id
1 'polypeptide(L)'
;MYFLVFEKNREIVEILDVTESDNILTMSNDSMLKFVKDSVAVITKMRKIKFDVVIDCELFARVSSILSLLSGAPIRMGFHPYTQEGLYRGNFINIPVMYNPYHHISKQFIGFAEAIDSVTVPTSKYAMTDND
;
A
#
# COMPACT_ATOMS: atom_id res chain seq x y z
N MET A 1 0.44 3.31 -13.59
CA MET A 1 0.37 3.00 -12.14
C MET A 1 0.95 4.18 -11.36
N TYR A 2 0.43 4.50 -10.18
CA TYR A 2 0.94 5.60 -9.36
C TYR A 2 1.64 5.05 -8.12
N PHE A 3 2.68 5.75 -7.67
CA PHE A 3 3.38 5.44 -6.42
C PHE A 3 3.22 6.60 -5.45
N LEU A 4 2.97 6.29 -4.19
CA LEU A 4 3.04 7.26 -3.10
C LEU A 4 4.20 6.87 -2.19
N VAL A 5 5.24 7.69 -2.16
CA VAL A 5 6.45 7.45 -1.37
C VAL A 5 6.89 8.70 -0.62
N PHE A 6 7.79 8.55 0.35
CA PHE A 6 8.47 9.72 0.90
C PHE A 6 9.40 10.34 -0.14
N GLU A 7 9.61 11.66 -0.06
CA GLU A 7 10.47 12.44 -0.97
C GLU A 7 11.86 11.80 -1.13
N LYS A 8 12.47 11.36 -0.02
CA LYS A 8 13.77 10.65 0.01
C LYS A 8 13.81 9.30 -0.73
N ASN A 9 12.66 8.67 -0.96
CA ASN A 9 12.54 7.37 -1.64
C ASN A 9 12.17 7.53 -3.13
N ARG A 10 11.97 8.77 -3.60
CA ARG A 10 11.60 9.06 -4.99
C ARG A 10 12.62 8.50 -5.98
N GLU A 11 13.91 8.73 -5.70
CA GLU A 11 15.02 8.30 -6.55
C GLU A 11 15.00 6.77 -6.78
N ILE A 12 14.64 5.99 -5.76
CA ILE A 12 14.52 4.53 -5.87
C ILE A 12 13.48 4.16 -6.93
N VAL A 13 12.32 4.81 -6.92
CA VAL A 13 11.24 4.52 -7.89
C VAL A 13 11.63 4.98 -9.30
N GLU A 14 12.33 6.10 -9.41
CA GLU A 14 12.81 6.61 -10.70
C GLU A 14 13.87 5.68 -11.31
N ILE A 15 14.78 5.11 -10.51
CA ILE A 15 15.77 4.12 -10.97
C ILE A 15 15.10 2.82 -11.43
N LEU A 16 14.03 2.40 -10.76
CA LEU A 16 13.30 1.19 -11.14
C LEU A 16 12.54 1.33 -12.47
N ASP A 17 12.30 2.57 -12.94
CA ASP A 17 11.65 2.88 -14.22
C ASP A 17 10.32 2.14 -14.45
N VAL A 18 9.53 2.00 -13.37
CA VAL A 18 8.25 1.27 -13.39
C VAL A 18 7.04 2.17 -13.67
N THR A 19 7.23 3.50 -13.71
CA THR A 19 6.18 4.48 -14.02
C THR A 19 6.79 5.81 -14.46
N GLU A 20 5.99 6.65 -15.11
CA GLU A 20 6.35 8.03 -15.45
C GLU A 20 6.58 8.87 -14.18
N SER A 21 7.54 9.79 -14.23
CA SER A 21 7.91 10.65 -13.10
C SER A 21 6.73 11.45 -12.52
N ASP A 22 5.76 11.83 -13.34
CA ASP A 22 4.55 12.57 -12.94
C ASP A 22 3.56 11.73 -12.11
N ASN A 23 3.67 10.40 -12.21
CA ASN A 23 2.88 9.42 -11.48
C ASN A 23 3.50 9.06 -10.13
N ILE A 24 4.68 9.59 -9.81
CA ILE A 24 5.32 9.44 -8.50
C ILE A 24 4.90 10.59 -7.61
N LEU A 25 3.95 10.31 -6.71
CA LEU A 25 3.50 11.23 -5.67
C LEU A 25 4.42 11.14 -4.47
N THR A 26 4.83 12.29 -3.94
CA THR A 26 5.76 12.36 -2.82
C THR A 26 5.20 13.12 -1.65
N MET A 27 5.65 12.75 -0.45
CA MET A 27 5.40 13.48 0.79
C MET A 27 6.71 13.67 1.55
N SER A 28 6.90 14.82 2.18
CA SER A 28 8.06 15.03 3.06
C SER A 28 7.80 14.50 4.47
N ASN A 29 8.83 13.96 5.10
CA ASN A 29 8.85 13.59 6.52
C ASN A 29 9.81 14.47 7.35
N ASP A 30 10.26 15.60 6.82
CA ASP A 30 11.26 16.48 7.46
C ASP A 30 10.67 17.27 8.64
N SER A 31 9.40 17.64 8.53
CA SER A 31 8.67 18.34 9.59
C SER A 31 7.20 17.97 9.57
N MET A 32 6.57 18.01 10.75
CA MET A 32 5.15 17.70 10.90
C MET A 32 4.25 18.61 10.06
N LEU A 33 4.57 19.91 9.97
CA LEU A 33 3.76 20.86 9.20
C LEU A 33 3.86 20.59 7.69
N LYS A 34 5.07 20.34 7.18
CA LYS A 34 5.28 19.97 5.76
C LYS A 34 4.58 18.66 5.44
N PHE A 35 4.72 17.65 6.31
CA PHE A 35 4.04 16.37 6.16
C PHE A 35 2.51 16.51 6.08
N VAL A 36 1.88 17.29 6.97
CA VAL A 36 0.43 17.50 6.94
C VAL A 36 0.00 18.23 5.66
N LYS A 37 0.73 19.29 5.27
CA LYS A 37 0.45 20.04 4.04
C LYS A 37 0.55 19.14 2.81
N ASP A 38 1.61 18.35 2.72
CA ASP A 38 1.85 17.42 1.61
C ASP A 38 0.79 16.30 1.60
N SER A 39 0.40 15.79 2.78
CA SER A 39 -0.69 14.81 2.90
C SER A 39 -1.98 15.34 2.29
N VAL A 40 -2.39 16.57 2.64
CA VAL A 40 -3.61 17.20 2.11
C VAL A 40 -3.52 17.40 0.60
N ALA A 41 -2.37 17.85 0.10
CA ALA A 41 -2.13 18.04 -1.33
C ALA A 41 -2.22 16.72 -2.10
N VAL A 42 -1.56 15.66 -1.59
CA VAL A 42 -1.60 14.31 -2.15
C VAL A 42 -3.01 13.77 -2.13
N ILE A 43 -3.73 13.82 -1.00
CA ILE A 43 -5.13 13.37 -0.91
C ILE A 43 -6.01 14.06 -1.96
N THR A 44 -5.85 15.37 -2.13
CA THR A 44 -6.58 16.13 -3.14
C THR A 44 -6.25 15.66 -4.56
N LYS A 45 -4.98 15.38 -4.84
CA LYS A 45 -4.54 14.84 -6.14
C LYS A 45 -5.10 13.44 -6.38
N MET A 46 -5.03 12.54 -5.39
CA MET A 46 -5.58 11.18 -5.47
C MET A 46 -7.08 11.20 -5.78
N ARG A 47 -7.85 12.05 -5.09
CA ARG A 47 -9.30 12.20 -5.34
C ARG A 47 -9.65 12.76 -6.72
N LYS A 48 -8.75 13.57 -7.30
CA LYS A 48 -8.91 14.07 -8.68
C LYS A 48 -8.60 12.99 -9.71
N ILE A 49 -7.57 12.18 -9.46
CA ILE A 49 -7.17 11.06 -10.34
C ILE A 49 -8.23 9.95 -10.32
N LYS A 50 -8.88 9.71 -9.17
CA LYS A 50 -9.91 8.68 -8.96
C LYS A 50 -9.39 7.25 -9.21
N PHE A 51 -8.56 6.77 -8.29
CA PHE A 51 -8.06 5.40 -8.35
C PHE A 51 -9.16 4.36 -8.14
N ASP A 52 -9.14 3.29 -8.93
CA ASP A 52 -10.00 2.12 -8.72
C ASP A 52 -9.46 1.21 -7.60
N VAL A 53 -8.14 1.09 -7.50
CA VAL A 53 -7.44 0.19 -6.57
C VAL A 53 -6.29 0.92 -5.88
N VAL A 54 -6.18 0.75 -4.56
CA VAL A 54 -5.01 1.11 -3.77
C VAL A 54 -4.42 -0.12 -3.12
N ILE A 55 -3.11 -0.29 -3.28
CA ILE A 55 -2.31 -1.34 -2.65
C ILE A 55 -1.45 -0.68 -1.56
N ASP A 56 -1.78 -0.93 -0.30
CA ASP A 56 -1.04 -0.44 0.87
C ASP A 56 0.00 -1.47 1.32
N CYS A 57 1.25 -1.24 0.91
CA CYS A 57 2.40 -2.11 1.21
C CYS A 57 3.02 -1.89 2.59
N GLU A 58 2.44 -1.04 3.43
CA GLU A 58 2.95 -0.76 4.77
C GLU A 58 2.42 -1.78 5.80
N LEU A 59 3.23 -2.09 6.81
CA LEU A 59 2.91 -3.09 7.83
C LEU A 59 2.50 -2.46 9.16
N PHE A 60 3.07 -1.29 9.50
CA PHE A 60 2.98 -0.73 10.85
C PHE A 60 2.33 0.65 10.89
N ALA A 61 2.56 1.50 9.88
CA ALA A 61 2.08 2.88 9.95
C ALA A 61 0.58 3.01 9.69
N ARG A 62 -0.17 3.56 10.66
CA ARG A 62 -1.61 3.88 10.50
C ARG A 62 -1.86 4.98 9.48
N VAL A 63 -0.86 5.81 9.21
CA VAL A 63 -1.01 6.90 8.24
C VAL A 63 -1.28 6.33 6.85
N SER A 64 -0.62 5.24 6.44
CA SER A 64 -0.82 4.67 5.10
C SER A 64 -2.23 4.11 4.90
N SER A 65 -2.80 3.46 5.92
CA SER A 65 -4.17 2.95 5.86
C SER A 65 -5.21 4.07 5.84
N ILE A 66 -4.96 5.18 6.55
CA ILE A 66 -5.77 6.40 6.47
C ILE A 66 -5.66 7.02 5.07
N LEU A 67 -4.46 7.12 4.49
CA LEU A 67 -4.26 7.63 3.13
C LEU A 67 -4.98 6.75 2.10
N SER A 68 -4.96 5.43 2.28
CA SER A 68 -5.71 4.47 1.46
C SER A 68 -7.21 4.73 1.52
N LEU A 69 -7.80 4.95 2.71
CA LEU A 69 -9.19 5.39 2.84
C LEU A 69 -9.44 6.75 2.16
N LEU A 70 -8.58 7.74 2.41
CA LEU A 70 -8.79 9.12 1.95
C LEU A 70 -8.58 9.29 0.44
N SER A 71 -7.88 8.36 -0.21
CA SER A 71 -7.76 8.26 -1.67
C SER A 71 -9.13 8.18 -2.37
N GLY A 72 -10.13 7.60 -1.70
CA GLY A 72 -11.47 7.38 -2.25
C GLY A 72 -11.59 6.14 -3.12
N ALA A 73 -10.55 5.30 -3.22
CA ALA A 73 -10.60 4.09 -4.03
C ALA A 73 -11.59 3.05 -3.46
N PRO A 74 -12.43 2.43 -4.32
CA PRO A 74 -13.38 1.41 -3.88
C PRO A 74 -12.66 0.14 -3.40
N ILE A 75 -11.51 -0.20 -4.00
CA ILE A 75 -10.70 -1.37 -3.61
C ILE A 75 -9.46 -0.87 -2.89
N ARG A 76 -9.27 -1.33 -1.65
CA ARG A 76 -8.15 -0.97 -0.76
C ARG A 76 -7.60 -2.24 -0.15
N MET A 77 -6.47 -2.67 -0.70
CA MET A 77 -5.77 -3.88 -0.30
C MET A 77 -4.61 -3.53 0.61
N GLY A 78 -4.31 -4.43 1.55
CA GLY A 78 -3.15 -4.31 2.40
C GLY A 78 -3.14 -5.40 3.47
N PHE A 79 -2.06 -5.42 4.26
CA PHE A 79 -1.97 -6.37 5.36
C PHE A 79 -2.97 -6.02 6.48
N HIS A 80 -3.68 -7.05 6.95
CA HIS A 80 -4.62 -6.94 8.07
C HIS A 80 -4.23 -7.89 9.20
N PRO A 81 -4.35 -7.48 10.47
CA PRO A 81 -4.12 -8.36 11.61
C PRO A 81 -5.18 -9.47 11.65
N TYR A 82 -4.77 -10.73 11.75
CA TYR A 82 -5.67 -11.84 12.10
C TYR A 82 -5.62 -12.11 13.61
N THR A 83 -4.42 -12.22 14.18
CA THR A 83 -4.18 -12.43 15.63
C THR A 83 -3.08 -11.52 16.21
N GLN A 84 -2.50 -10.64 15.39
CA GLN A 84 -1.35 -9.81 15.76
C GLN A 84 -1.79 -8.37 16.00
N GLU A 85 -2.17 -8.02 17.23
CA GLU A 85 -2.63 -6.66 17.56
C GLU A 85 -1.59 -5.57 17.22
N GLY A 86 -0.30 -5.91 17.22
CA GLY A 86 0.79 -5.01 16.80
C GLY A 86 0.72 -4.56 15.33
N LEU A 87 -0.07 -5.23 14.49
CA LEU A 87 -0.33 -4.86 13.09
C LEU A 87 -1.66 -4.12 12.90
N TYR A 88 -2.37 -3.79 13.98
CA TYR A 88 -3.63 -3.06 13.87
C TYR A 88 -3.42 -1.62 13.42
N ARG A 89 -3.84 -1.37 12.17
CA ARG A 89 -3.75 -0.08 11.49
C ARG A 89 -5.11 0.58 11.20
N GLY A 90 -6.16 0.12 11.87
CA GLY A 90 -7.53 0.53 11.60
C GLY A 90 -8.20 -0.33 10.53
N ASN A 91 -9.54 -0.36 10.53
CA ASN A 91 -10.36 -1.16 9.60
C ASN A 91 -10.63 -0.40 8.29
N PHE A 92 -9.56 0.10 7.66
CA PHE A 92 -9.64 0.91 6.43
C PHE A 92 -9.34 0.12 5.15
N ILE A 93 -8.72 -1.05 5.30
CA ILE A 93 -8.46 -2.02 4.23
C ILE A 93 -9.70 -2.91 4.09
N ASN A 94 -10.23 -3.07 2.87
CA ASN A 94 -11.41 -3.89 2.62
C ASN A 94 -11.10 -5.21 1.89
N ILE A 95 -9.92 -5.32 1.27
CA ILE A 95 -9.38 -6.61 0.82
C ILE A 95 -8.17 -6.95 1.70
N PRO A 96 -8.40 -7.60 2.86
CA PRO A 96 -7.32 -7.92 3.78
C PRO A 96 -6.47 -9.06 3.21
N VAL A 97 -5.16 -8.93 3.32
CA VAL A 97 -4.20 -10.00 3.05
C VAL A 97 -3.46 -10.35 4.34
N MET A 98 -3.26 -11.64 4.58
CA MET A 98 -2.60 -12.12 5.80
C MET A 98 -1.10 -11.87 5.71
N TYR A 99 -0.53 -11.26 6.76
CA TYR A 99 0.91 -11.16 6.92
C TYR A 99 1.46 -12.42 7.62
N ASN A 100 2.46 -13.03 7.01
CA ASN A 100 3.20 -14.16 7.56
C ASN A 100 4.69 -13.79 7.74
N PRO A 101 5.19 -13.60 8.98
CA PRO A 101 6.57 -13.21 9.23
C PRO A 101 7.61 -14.28 8.84
N TYR A 102 7.19 -15.53 8.59
CA TYR A 102 8.07 -16.61 8.18
C TYR A 102 8.37 -16.63 6.67
N HIS A 103 7.72 -15.76 5.89
CA HIS A 103 7.97 -15.65 4.46
C HIS A 103 8.55 -14.28 4.09
N HIS A 104 9.39 -14.27 3.05
CA HIS A 104 9.95 -13.03 2.53
C HIS A 104 8.83 -12.08 2.07
N ILE A 105 8.93 -10.81 2.46
CA ILE A 105 7.87 -9.82 2.22
C ILE A 105 7.59 -9.60 0.73
N SER A 106 8.61 -9.70 -0.14
CA SER A 106 8.41 -9.57 -1.59
C SER A 106 7.48 -10.65 -2.14
N LYS A 107 7.61 -11.90 -1.66
CA LYS A 107 6.71 -12.99 -2.04
C LYS A 107 5.29 -12.67 -1.60
N GLN A 108 5.13 -12.11 -0.41
CA GLN A 108 3.82 -11.72 0.12
C GLN A 108 3.15 -10.57 -0.65
N PHE A 109 3.93 -9.64 -1.21
CA PHE A 109 3.41 -8.57 -2.08
C PHE A 109 2.92 -9.10 -3.42
N ILE A 110 3.46 -10.21 -3.95
CA ILE A 110 2.98 -10.80 -5.21
C ILE A 110 1.53 -11.27 -5.07
N GLY A 111 1.18 -11.90 -3.95
CA GLY A 111 -0.19 -12.35 -3.69
C GLY A 111 -1.18 -11.22 -3.44
N PHE A 112 -0.74 -9.95 -3.38
CA PHE A 112 -1.67 -8.83 -3.53
C PHE A 112 -2.31 -8.86 -4.92
N ALA A 113 -1.54 -9.12 -5.98
CA ALA A 113 -2.09 -9.23 -7.32
C ALA A 113 -3.09 -10.40 -7.44
N GLU A 114 -2.79 -11.54 -6.83
CA GLU A 114 -3.69 -12.70 -6.80
C GLU A 114 -4.98 -12.44 -6.02
N ALA A 115 -4.90 -11.62 -4.96
CA ALA A 115 -6.03 -11.32 -4.10
C ALA A 115 -7.05 -10.37 -4.74
N ILE A 116 -6.72 -9.70 -5.86
CA ILE A 116 -7.63 -8.74 -6.52
C ILE A 116 -8.88 -9.46 -7.05
N ASP A 117 -8.70 -10.63 -7.67
CA ASP A 117 -9.78 -11.39 -8.30
C ASP A 117 -10.29 -12.58 -7.45
N SER A 118 -9.73 -12.75 -6.24
CA SER A 118 -10.04 -13.89 -5.39
C SER A 118 -11.32 -13.69 -4.58
N VAL A 119 -12.26 -14.61 -4.73
CA VAL A 119 -13.49 -14.73 -3.93
C VAL A 119 -13.33 -15.68 -2.73
N THR A 120 -12.12 -16.17 -2.47
CA THR A 120 -11.87 -17.22 -1.46
C THR A 120 -11.29 -16.67 -0.16
N VAL A 121 -11.47 -17.41 0.94
CA VAL A 121 -10.82 -17.12 2.23
C VAL A 121 -9.84 -18.25 2.55
N PRO A 122 -8.53 -17.96 2.78
CA PRO A 122 -7.87 -16.67 2.61
C PRO A 122 -7.81 -16.20 1.15
N THR A 123 -7.72 -14.88 0.95
CA THR A 123 -7.77 -14.19 -0.35
C THR A 123 -6.58 -14.52 -1.26
N SER A 124 -5.42 -14.86 -0.69
CA SER A 124 -4.27 -15.42 -1.43
C SER A 124 -3.91 -16.80 -0.88
N LYS A 125 -3.58 -17.71 -1.79
CA LYS A 125 -3.19 -19.11 -1.49
C LYS A 125 -1.89 -19.40 -2.25
N TYR A 126 -0.75 -19.17 -1.61
CA TYR A 126 0.52 -19.59 -2.18
C TYR A 126 0.62 -21.12 -2.17
N ALA A 127 0.83 -21.72 -3.34
CA ALA A 127 1.38 -23.07 -3.43
C ALA A 127 2.90 -22.96 -3.22
N MET A 128 3.44 -23.68 -2.22
CA MET A 128 4.89 -23.73 -2.03
C MET A 128 5.50 -24.56 -3.14
N THR A 129 6.16 -23.91 -4.10
CA THR A 129 7.19 -24.54 -4.91
C THR A 129 8.53 -24.07 -4.40
N ASP A 130 9.24 -24.96 -3.70
CA ASP A 130 10.62 -24.78 -3.23
C ASP A 130 11.60 -24.81 -4.40
N ASN A 131 11.55 -23.80 -5.28
CA ASN A 131 12.58 -23.54 -6.26
C ASN A 131 12.76 -22.04 -6.39
N ASP A 132 13.61 -21.49 -5.53
CA ASP A 132 14.46 -20.30 -5.75
C ASP A 132 15.58 -20.30 -4.71
#